data_AF-A0A832Z0T4-F1
#
_entry.id   AF-A0A832Z0T4-F1
#
_cell.length_a   1.000
_cell.length_b   1.000
_cell.length_c   1.000
_cell.angle_alpha   90.00
_cell.angle_beta   90.00
_cell.angle_gamma   90.00
#
_symmetry.space_group_name_H-M   'P 1'
#
loop_
_entity.id
_entity.type
_entity.pdbx_description
1 polymer ?
#
loop_
_entity_poly.entity_id
_entity_poly.type
_entity_poly.pdbx_seq_one_letter_code
_entity_poly.pdbx_strand_id
1 'polypeptide(L)' 'MDVGKRRLVLTMFMLTGFTLVVAGGLLAYYFNSIAASMLPVLRLAGLAIGLVMVLVGCHIAIASIYSLKRANV' A
#
# COMPACT_ATOMS: atom_id res chain seq x y z
N MET A 1 13.25 -11.07 20.79
CA MET A 1 11.83 -10.63 20.74
C MET A 1 10.97 -11.88 20.85
N ASP A 2 10.05 -11.93 21.80
CA ASP A 2 9.18 -13.10 22.00
C ASP A 2 8.39 -13.41 20.71
N VAL A 3 8.12 -14.70 20.46
CA VAL A 3 7.44 -15.16 19.23
C VAL A 3 6.10 -14.43 19.02
N GLY A 4 5.35 -14.20 20.10
CA GLY A 4 4.10 -13.43 20.08
C GLY A 4 4.30 -11.96 19.65
N LYS A 5 5.33 -11.29 20.18
CA LYS A 5 5.65 -9.90 19.80
C LYS A 5 6.07 -9.78 18.33
N ARG A 6 6.81 -10.78 17.82
CA ARG A 6 7.20 -10.84 16.40
C ARG A 6 6.03 -10.99 15.45
N ARG A 7 5.05 -11.83 15.81
CA ARG A 7 3.82 -11.97 15.02
C ARG A 7 3.03 -10.68 15.00
N LEU A 8 2.86 -10.02 16.15
CA LEU A 8 2.13 -8.76 16.25
C LEU A 8 2.75 -7.66 15.36
N VAL A 9 4.07 -7.52 15.39
CA VAL A 9 4.79 -6.55 14.53
C VAL A 9 4.58 -6.85 13.04
N LEU A 10 4.67 -8.12 12.62
CA LEU A 10 4.43 -8.50 11.23
C LEU A 10 2.98 -8.26 10.79
N THR A 11 2.01 -8.50 11.67
CA THR A 11 0.60 -8.17 11.41
C THR A 11 0.39 -6.66 11.29
N MET A 12 1.05 -5.85 12.12
CA MET A 12 1.02 -4.39 11.99
C MET A 12 1.58 -3.93 10.64
N PHE A 13 2.70 -4.51 10.18
CA PHE A 13 3.24 -4.22 8.85
C PHE A 13 2.29 -4.64 7.72
N MET A 14 1.60 -5.78 7.84
CA MET A 14 0.55 -6.16 6.87
C MET A 14 -0.55 -5.11 6.80
N LEU A 15 -1.08 -4.69 7.95
CA LEU A 15 -2.14 -3.67 8.03
C LEU A 15 -1.68 -2.36 7.40
N THR A 16 -0.48 -1.88 7.73
CA THR A 16 0.10 -0.68 7.11
C THR A 16 0.23 -0.82 5.59
N GLY A 17 0.67 -1.98 5.10
CA GLY A 17 0.73 -2.27 3.67
C GLY A 17 -0.63 -2.16 2.99
N PHE A 18 -1.67 -2.76 3.58
CA PHE A 18 -3.06 -2.65 3.09
C PHE A 18 -3.58 -1.21 3.11
N THR A 19 -3.33 -0.45 4.18
CA THR A 19 -3.72 0.96 4.26
C THR A 19 -3.05 1.78 3.16
N LEU A 20 -1.78 1.51 2.86
CA LEU A 20 -1.06 2.18 1.77
C LEU A 20 -1.67 1.87 0.40
N VAL A 21 -2.10 0.62 0.18
CA VAL A 21 -2.82 0.20 -1.05
C VAL A 21 -4.13 0.98 -1.19
N VAL A 22 -4.94 1.02 -0.13
CA VAL A 22 -6.22 1.73 -0.16
C VAL A 22 -6.00 3.23 -0.38
N ALA A 23 -5.04 3.84 0.32
CA ALA A 23 -4.70 5.26 0.16
C ALA A 23 -4.20 5.58 -1.26
N GLY A 24 -3.29 4.78 -1.80
CA GLY A 24 -2.79 4.93 -3.16
C GLY A 24 -3.88 4.75 -4.22
N GLY A 25 -4.77 3.77 -4.03
CA GLY A 25 -5.92 3.54 -4.90
C GLY A 25 -6.93 4.68 -4.88
N LEU A 26 -7.26 5.20 -3.69
CA LEU A 26 -8.13 6.37 -3.53
C LEU A 26 -7.51 7.62 -4.15
N LEU A 27 -6.20 7.82 -4.01
CA LEU A 27 -5.48 8.92 -4.63
C LEU A 27 -5.56 8.84 -6.17
N ALA A 28 -5.27 7.67 -6.73
CA ALA A 28 -5.37 7.44 -8.17
C ALA A 28 -6.81 7.64 -8.68
N TYR A 29 -7.80 7.13 -7.95
CA TYR A 29 -9.22 7.33 -8.28
C TYR A 29 -9.62 8.80 -8.26
N TYR A 30 -9.24 9.53 -7.21
CA TYR A 30 -9.52 10.96 -7.06
C TYR A 30 -8.96 11.75 -8.25
N PHE A 31 -7.67 11.60 -8.57
CA PHE A 31 -7.05 12.29 -9.70
C PHE A 31 -7.61 11.87 -11.06
N ASN A 32 -8.13 10.64 -11.20
CA ASN A 32 -8.81 10.21 -12.41
C ASN A 32 -10.21 10.84 -12.56
N SER A 33 -10.90 11.10 -11.45
CA SER A 33 -12.26 11.65 -11.42
C SER A 33 -12.33 13.18 -11.58
N ILE A 34 -11.21 13.88 -11.41
CA ILE A 34 -11.13 15.32 -11.69
C ILE A 34 -11.28 15.55 -13.21
N ALA A 35 -12.23 16.41 -13.59
CA ALA A 35 -12.54 16.74 -14.98
C ALA A 35 -11.28 17.15 -15.78
N ALA A 36 -11.22 16.71 -17.04
CA ALA A 36 -10.09 16.88 -17.96
C ALA A 36 -9.66 18.33 -18.24
N SER A 37 -10.37 19.32 -17.68
CA SER A 37 -10.06 20.74 -17.76
C SER A 37 -8.93 21.18 -16.81
N MET A 38 -8.49 20.34 -15.88
CA MET A 38 -7.30 20.61 -15.05
C MET A 38 -6.03 19.99 -15.66
N LEU A 39 -4.92 20.74 -15.54
CA LEU A 39 -3.56 20.44 -15.99
C LEU A 39 -3.30 18.92 -16.15
N PRO A 40 -3.17 18.39 -17.38
CA PRO A 40 -3.02 16.95 -17.64
C PRO A 40 -1.81 16.34 -16.92
N VAL A 41 -0.77 17.16 -16.70
CA VAL A 41 0.44 16.81 -15.94
C VAL A 41 0.13 16.45 -14.50
N LEU A 42 -0.76 17.19 -13.83
CA LEU A 42 -1.10 16.97 -12.43
C LEU A 42 -1.87 15.65 -12.24
N ARG A 43 -2.77 15.35 -13.17
CA ARG A 43 -3.50 14.06 -13.19
C ARG A 43 -2.55 12.89 -13.41
N LEU A 44 -1.62 13.00 -14.37
CA LEU A 44 -0.62 11.96 -14.62
C LEU A 44 0.27 11.74 -13.39
N ALA A 45 0.72 12.82 -12.73
CA ALA A 45 1.52 12.74 -11.52
C ALA A 45 0.74 12.08 -10.36
N GLY A 46 -0.51 12.46 -10.14
CA GLY A 46 -1.37 11.86 -9.11
C GLY A 46 -1.65 10.37 -9.35
N LEU A 47 -1.92 9.99 -10.60
CA LEU A 47 -2.06 8.59 -11.01
C LEU A 47 -0.77 7.80 -10.78
N ALA A 48 0.37 8.35 -11.19
CA ALA A 48 1.67 7.69 -11.03
C ALA A 48 2.02 7.48 -9.55
N ILE A 49 1.85 8.51 -8.72
CA ILE A 49 2.12 8.43 -7.27
C ILE A 49 1.16 7.43 -6.61
N GLY A 50 -0.13 7.49 -6.94
CA GLY A 50 -1.13 6.56 -6.42
C GLY A 50 -0.80 5.10 -6.77
N LEU A 51 -0.42 4.84 -8.03
CA LEU A 51 -0.01 3.51 -8.48
C LEU A 51 1.25 3.02 -7.74
N VAL A 52 2.26 3.87 -7.56
CA VAL A 52 3.48 3.53 -6.82
C VAL A 52 3.16 3.17 -5.38
N MET A 53 2.30 3.95 -4.70
CA MET A 53 1.85 3.64 -3.34
C MET A 53 1.13 2.28 -3.26
N VAL A 54 0.30 1.94 -4.25
CA VAL A 54 -0.34 0.62 -4.33
C VAL A 54 0.70 -0.49 -4.45
N LEU A 55 1.68 -0.35 -5.34
CA LEU A 55 2.73 -1.35 -5.53
C LEU A 55 3.57 -1.56 -4.26
N VAL A 56 3.95 -0.46 -3.60
CA VAL A 56 4.71 -0.50 -2.34
C VAL A 56 3.89 -1.15 -1.23
N GLY A 57 2.62 -0.78 -1.09
CA GLY A 57 1.72 -1.38 -0.10
C GLY A 57 1.52 -2.89 -0.30
N CYS A 58 1.34 -3.32 -1.55
CA CYS A 58 1.27 -4.74 -1.92
C CYS A 58 2.57 -5.48 -1.58
N HIS A 59 3.73 -4.90 -1.90
CA HIS A 59 5.02 -5.51 -1.60
C HIS A 59 5.22 -5.72 -0.09
N ILE A 60 4.90 -4.71 0.72
CA ILE A 60 4.98 -4.79 2.19
C ILE A 60 4.02 -5.86 2.73
N ALA A 61 2.78 -5.91 2.24
CA ALA A 61 1.80 -6.89 2.69
C ALA A 61 2.25 -8.33 2.36
N ILE A 62 2.72 -8.57 1.14
CA ILE A 62 3.21 -9.90 0.70
C ILE A 62 4.44 -10.32 1.50
N ALA A 63 5.44 -9.44 1.64
CA ALA A 63 6.66 -9.73 2.40
C ALA A 63 6.35 -10.07 3.87
N SER A 64 5.36 -9.39 4.44
CA SER A 64 4.91 -9.63 5.81
C SER A 64 4.16 -10.95 5.95
N ILE A 65 3.34 -11.35 4.97
CA ILE A 65 2.68 -12.68 4.93
C ILE A 65 3.71 -13.81 4.89
N TYR A 66 4.70 -13.72 4.00
CA TYR A 66 5.76 -14.73 3.90
C TYR A 66 6.56 -14.84 5.20
N SER A 67 6.89 -13.70 5.80
CA SER A 67 7.60 -13.64 7.07
C SER A 67 6.79 -14.23 8.23
N LEU A 68 5.47 -13.99 8.24
CA LEU A 68 4.56 -14.53 9.24
C LEU A 68 4.42 -16.05 9.09
N LYS A 69 4.29 -16.55 7.85
CA LYS A 69 4.21 -17.98 7.54
C LYS A 69 5.46 -18.71 8.02
N ARG A 70 6.65 -18.15 7.79
CA ARG A 70 7.92 -18.71 8.25
C ARG A 70 8.09 -18.66 9.78
N ALA A 71 7.45 -17.71 10.46
CA ALA A 71 7.49 -17.62 11.93
C ALA A 71 6.43 -18.52 12.63
N ASN A 72 5.60 -19.20 11.85
CA ASN A 72 4.54 -20.09 12.36
C ASN A 72 4.85 -21.58 12.13
N VAL A 73 5.73 -21.89 11.17
CA VAL A 73 6.44 -23.17 11.04
C VAL A 73 7.59 -23.20 12.02
#